data_AF-A0A0U5H8C7-F1
#
_entry.id   AF-A0A0U5H8C7-F1
#
_cell.length_a   1.000
_cell.length_b   1.000
_cell.length_c   1.000
_cell.angle_alpha   90.00
_cell.angle_beta   90.00
_cell.angle_gamma   90.00
#
_symmetry.space_group_name_H-M   'P 1'
#
loop_
_entity.id
_entity.type
_entity.pdbx_description
1 polymer ?
#
loop_
_entity_poly.entity_id
_entity_poly.type
_entity_poly.pdbx_seq_one_letter_code
_entity_poly.pdbx_strand_id
1 'polypeptide(L)'
;MTDRLYYPPDHTEEVLRKATSGASTIEDLADLLEYTPKTTSNKAHDPVVLGLIERDDYQLSVSEDARRVVQLEDTAPLKNAFIELPGVQEILDRIEKEPIDVEEVGRLISFNTDSNAAAESTFKNYGRVYAQWIDYLGLGSYSNGVVAAGSIENTPEKEGPLDNPRGANSPNVRPEKVFEILPLLAQVESREELRERAEYSEGEVSKIVSTCYGLGIAESTRNGPELTNRGKELQQESVGNRKRMLREALLELPLVQAYCERVPEDEFKNQEVMEQVSEDYLKGWSEVTIQTRAKRLYSWLLFTELFEEKSRGYLESTENLEVGKLAAP
;
A
#
# COMPACT_ATOMS: atom_id res chain seq x y z
N MET A 1 18.10 -22.29 4.54
CA MET A 1 17.04 -21.37 4.06
C MET A 1 17.37 -20.00 4.64
N THR A 2 16.83 -18.92 4.09
CA THR A 2 16.97 -17.60 4.71
C THR A 2 16.06 -17.54 5.94
N ASP A 3 16.64 -17.53 7.13
CA ASP A 3 15.93 -17.53 8.42
C ASP A 3 15.45 -16.12 8.78
N ARG A 4 14.63 -15.51 7.93
CA ARG A 4 14.11 -14.15 8.13
C ARG A 4 12.65 -14.00 7.71
N LEU A 5 11.97 -13.00 8.25
CA LEU A 5 10.60 -12.69 7.89
C LEU A 5 10.53 -11.76 6.68
N TYR A 6 9.46 -11.90 5.89
CA TYR A 6 9.19 -11.11 4.70
C TYR A 6 7.87 -10.34 4.77
N TYR A 7 6.97 -10.72 5.68
CA TYR A 7 5.61 -10.22 5.75
C TYR A 7 5.28 -9.72 7.16
N PRO A 8 4.36 -8.74 7.28
CA PRO A 8 3.83 -8.30 8.57
C PRO A 8 3.07 -9.42 9.29
N PRO A 9 2.81 -9.24 10.61
CA PRO A 9 2.10 -10.21 11.45
C PRO A 9 0.75 -10.68 10.88
N ASP A 10 -0.06 -9.75 10.35
CA ASP A 10 -1.40 -10.03 9.82
C ASP A 10 -1.40 -11.11 8.72
N HIS A 11 -0.37 -11.11 7.86
CA HIS A 11 -0.23 -12.14 6.82
C HIS A 11 0.07 -13.51 7.41
N THR A 12 0.96 -13.55 8.41
CA THR A 12 1.29 -14.80 9.10
C THR A 12 0.07 -15.35 9.84
N GLU A 13 -0.71 -14.49 10.51
CA GLU A 13 -1.98 -14.88 11.11
C GLU A 13 -2.97 -15.46 10.09
N GLU A 14 -3.16 -14.79 8.95
CA GLU A 14 -4.07 -15.25 7.90
C GLU A 14 -3.70 -16.67 7.44
N VAL A 15 -2.41 -16.88 7.17
CA VAL A 15 -1.90 -18.19 6.74
C VAL A 15 -2.09 -19.24 7.83
N LEU A 16 -1.79 -18.92 9.10
CA LEU A 16 -1.99 -19.84 10.22
C LEU A 16 -3.46 -20.22 10.42
N ARG A 17 -4.38 -19.25 10.31
CA ARG A 17 -5.83 -19.51 10.41
C ARG A 17 -6.31 -20.47 9.32
N LYS A 18 -5.82 -20.31 8.09
CA LYS A 18 -6.18 -21.23 7.01
C LYS A 18 -5.50 -22.58 7.16
N ALA A 19 -4.23 -22.63 7.54
CA ALA A 19 -3.51 -23.89 7.75
C ALA A 19 -4.15 -24.73 8.87
N THR A 20 -4.45 -24.12 10.02
CA THR A 20 -5.13 -24.78 11.15
C THR A 20 -6.54 -25.28 10.83
N SER A 21 -7.19 -24.76 9.78
CA SER A 21 -8.51 -25.23 9.34
C SER A 21 -8.52 -26.59 8.63
N GLY A 22 -7.35 -27.20 8.42
CA GLY A 22 -7.23 -28.57 7.89
C GLY A 22 -6.49 -28.69 6.56
N ALA A 23 -5.73 -27.67 6.14
CA ALA A 23 -4.88 -27.77 4.95
C ALA A 23 -3.77 -28.79 5.19
N SER A 24 -3.60 -29.73 4.26
CA SER A 24 -2.58 -30.80 4.35
C SER A 24 -1.47 -30.65 3.31
N THR A 25 -1.66 -29.77 2.33
CA THR A 25 -0.74 -29.47 1.23
C THR A 25 -0.71 -27.96 0.95
N ILE A 26 0.27 -27.51 0.16
CA ILE A 26 0.32 -26.11 -0.31
C ILE A 26 -0.85 -25.81 -1.25
N GLU A 27 -1.30 -26.80 -2.02
CA GLU A 27 -2.47 -26.70 -2.90
C GLU A 27 -3.74 -26.49 -2.09
N ASP A 28 -3.98 -27.27 -1.03
CA ASP A 28 -5.14 -27.09 -0.15
C ASP A 28 -5.13 -25.69 0.48
N LEU A 29 -3.96 -25.25 0.96
CA LEU A 29 -3.79 -23.94 1.56
C LEU A 29 -4.02 -22.82 0.53
N ALA A 30 -3.61 -23.04 -0.72
CA ALA A 30 -3.80 -22.09 -1.81
C ALA A 30 -5.28 -21.93 -2.18
N ASP A 31 -6.03 -23.02 -2.20
CA ASP A 31 -7.48 -22.99 -2.41
C ASP A 31 -8.19 -22.21 -1.29
N LEU A 32 -7.79 -22.42 -0.03
CA LEU A 32 -8.38 -21.72 1.12
C LEU A 32 -8.04 -20.22 1.21
N LEU A 33 -6.89 -19.84 0.67
CA LEU A 33 -6.42 -18.45 0.58
C LEU A 33 -6.82 -17.76 -0.73
N GLU A 34 -7.41 -18.49 -1.68
CA GLU A 34 -7.72 -18.01 -3.03
C GLU A 34 -6.49 -17.46 -3.78
N TYR A 35 -5.33 -18.11 -3.58
CA TYR A 35 -4.06 -17.75 -4.23
C TYR A 35 -3.53 -18.87 -5.12
N THR A 36 -2.49 -18.56 -5.91
CA THR A 36 -1.76 -19.61 -6.65
C THR A 36 -0.85 -20.41 -5.69
N PRO A 37 -0.58 -21.71 -5.94
CA PRO A 37 0.33 -22.49 -5.10
C PRO A 37 1.71 -21.86 -4.90
N LYS A 38 2.23 -21.17 -5.93
CA LYS A 38 3.49 -20.42 -5.85
C LYS A 38 3.41 -19.27 -4.85
N THR A 39 2.34 -18.47 -4.93
CA THR A 39 2.11 -17.34 -4.00
C THR A 39 1.93 -17.86 -2.57
N THR A 40 1.16 -18.93 -2.41
CA THR A 40 0.94 -19.58 -1.11
C THR A 40 2.22 -20.13 -0.51
N SER A 41 3.05 -20.80 -1.30
CA SER A 41 4.37 -21.26 -0.87
C SER A 41 5.24 -20.11 -0.35
N ASN A 42 5.18 -18.94 -0.99
CA ASN A 42 5.91 -17.76 -0.53
C ASN A 42 5.32 -17.20 0.78
N LYS A 43 3.99 -17.08 0.88
CA LYS A 43 3.33 -16.57 2.10
C LYS A 43 3.46 -17.53 3.30
N ALA A 44 3.57 -18.83 3.04
CA ALA A 44 3.83 -19.85 4.07
C ALA A 44 5.26 -19.81 4.61
N HIS A 45 6.17 -19.04 3.99
CA HIS A 45 7.56 -18.94 4.43
C HIS A 45 7.69 -18.51 5.89
N ASP A 46 7.02 -17.42 6.27
CA ASP A 46 7.18 -16.81 7.60
C ASP A 46 6.64 -17.71 8.73
N PRO A 47 5.44 -18.31 8.62
CA PRO A 47 5.00 -19.37 9.54
C PRO A 47 5.97 -20.55 9.66
N VAL A 48 6.66 -20.91 8.56
CA VAL A 48 7.66 -22.00 8.58
C VAL A 48 8.92 -21.57 9.32
N VAL A 49 9.42 -20.36 9.05
CA VAL A 49 10.58 -19.78 9.76
C VAL A 49 10.32 -19.65 11.25
N LEU A 50 9.09 -19.33 11.65
CA LEU A 50 8.66 -19.24 13.04
C LEU A 50 8.39 -20.61 13.69
N GLY A 51 8.58 -21.73 12.98
CA GLY A 51 8.35 -23.09 13.51
C GLY A 51 6.88 -23.42 13.78
N LEU A 52 5.95 -22.66 13.18
CA LEU A 52 4.51 -22.83 13.36
C LEU A 52 3.90 -23.76 12.30
N ILE A 53 4.53 -23.80 11.13
CA ILE A 53 4.21 -24.74 10.06
C ILE A 53 5.47 -25.54 9.74
N GLU A 54 5.32 -26.84 9.59
CA GLU A 54 6.32 -27.71 8.99
C GLU A 54 5.93 -27.98 7.54
N ARG A 55 6.92 -27.93 6.64
CA ARG A 55 6.71 -28.13 5.21
C ARG A 55 7.76 -29.05 4.63
N ASP A 56 7.28 -30.18 4.13
CA ASP A 56 8.05 -31.11 3.28
C ASP A 56 7.56 -31.00 1.83
N ASP A 57 8.27 -31.62 0.88
CA ASP A 57 8.02 -31.50 -0.57
C ASP A 57 6.56 -31.79 -1.01
N TYR A 58 5.78 -32.49 -0.18
CA TYR A 58 4.40 -32.89 -0.48
C TYR A 58 3.40 -32.66 0.66
N GLN A 59 3.84 -32.19 1.82
CA GLN A 59 2.99 -32.15 3.01
C GLN A 59 3.21 -30.87 3.81
N LEU A 60 2.10 -30.40 4.39
CA LEU A 60 2.05 -29.29 5.32
C LEU A 60 1.47 -29.81 6.63
N SER A 61 2.21 -29.63 7.72
CA SER A 61 1.77 -29.91 9.08
C SER A 61 1.80 -28.65 9.92
N VAL A 62 0.84 -28.53 10.84
CA VAL A 62 0.70 -27.37 11.72
C VAL A 62 1.08 -27.78 13.13
N SER A 63 1.97 -27.02 13.77
CA SER A 63 2.43 -27.33 15.12
C SER A 63 1.33 -27.10 16.16
N GLU A 64 1.49 -27.68 17.36
CA GLU A 64 0.56 -27.41 18.47
C GLU A 64 0.64 -25.94 18.92
N ASP A 65 1.81 -25.30 18.79
CA ASP A 65 1.96 -23.87 19.08
C ASP A 65 1.19 -23.00 18.09
N ALA A 66 1.15 -23.36 16.80
CA ALA A 66 0.30 -22.68 15.83
C ALA A 66 -1.19 -22.81 16.16
N ARG A 67 -1.63 -23.96 16.68
CA ARG A 67 -3.01 -24.15 17.15
C ARG A 67 -3.31 -23.30 18.37
N ARG A 68 -2.37 -23.18 19.31
CA ARG A 68 -2.49 -22.30 20.47
C ARG A 68 -2.63 -20.83 20.04
N VAL A 69 -1.78 -20.37 19.12
CA VAL A 69 -1.84 -19.00 18.59
C VAL A 69 -3.22 -18.72 17.98
N VAL A 70 -3.75 -19.61 17.13
CA VAL A 70 -5.00 -19.37 16.42
C VAL A 70 -6.25 -19.59 17.29
N GLN A 71 -6.29 -20.65 18.09
CA GLN A 71 -7.51 -21.07 18.80
C GLN A 71 -7.64 -20.45 20.19
N LEU A 72 -6.51 -20.16 20.84
CA LEU A 72 -6.48 -19.61 22.19
C LEU A 72 -6.03 -18.14 22.21
N GLU A 73 -5.71 -17.57 21.05
CA GLU A 73 -5.16 -16.21 20.90
C GLU A 73 -3.90 -16.01 21.79
N ASP A 74 -3.18 -17.09 22.06
CA ASP A 74 -1.96 -17.09 22.87
C ASP A 74 -0.75 -16.76 21.98
N THR A 75 -0.29 -15.51 22.03
CA THR A 75 0.86 -15.03 21.24
C THR A 75 2.21 -15.41 21.84
N ALA A 76 2.27 -16.04 23.02
CA ALA A 76 3.54 -16.38 23.65
C ALA A 76 4.45 -17.30 22.80
N PRO A 77 3.94 -18.35 22.12
CA PRO A 77 4.78 -19.15 21.23
C PRO A 77 5.37 -18.35 20.08
N LEU A 78 4.55 -17.49 19.48
CA LEU A 78 4.94 -16.61 18.38
C LEU A 78 5.99 -15.59 18.82
N LYS A 79 5.81 -15.02 20.01
CA LYS A 79 6.78 -14.11 20.66
C LYS A 79 8.13 -14.79 20.89
N ASN A 80 8.12 -15.99 21.45
CA ASN A 80 9.35 -16.75 21.71
C ASN A 80 10.06 -17.10 20.40
N ALA A 81 9.33 -17.60 19.40
CA ALA A 81 9.91 -17.90 18.08
C ALA A 81 10.52 -16.66 17.40
N PHE A 82 9.86 -15.51 17.53
CA PHE A 82 10.35 -14.25 16.96
C PHE A 82 11.65 -13.77 17.63
N ILE A 83 11.77 -13.84 18.96
CA ILE A 83 12.97 -13.42 19.69
C ILE A 83 14.20 -14.25 19.29
N GLU A 84 14.01 -15.53 19.00
CA GLU A 84 15.08 -16.44 18.57
C GLU A 84 15.55 -16.20 17.12
N LEU A 85 14.87 -15.34 16.35
CA LEU A 85 15.30 -15.03 14.99
C LEU A 85 16.61 -14.21 14.99
N PRO A 86 17.49 -14.44 13.99
CA PRO A 86 18.75 -13.71 13.88
C PRO A 86 18.57 -12.19 13.90
N GLY A 87 19.30 -11.52 14.78
CA GLY A 87 19.32 -10.05 14.91
C GLY A 87 18.18 -9.46 15.75
N VAL A 88 17.16 -10.22 16.13
CA VAL A 88 16.02 -9.68 16.91
C VAL A 88 16.45 -9.26 18.31
N GLN A 89 17.18 -10.11 19.04
CA GLN A 89 17.66 -9.74 20.37
C GLN A 89 18.56 -8.48 20.34
N GLU A 90 19.37 -8.32 19.29
CA GLU A 90 20.22 -7.14 19.13
C GLU A 90 19.39 -5.86 18.92
N ILE A 91 18.29 -5.94 18.16
CA ILE A 91 17.34 -4.84 18.01
C ILE A 91 16.69 -4.50 19.36
N LEU A 92 16.23 -5.51 20.11
CA LEU A 92 15.61 -5.31 21.43
C LEU A 92 16.58 -4.63 22.41
N ASP A 93 17.82 -5.10 22.50
CA ASP A 93 18.88 -4.50 23.32
C ASP A 93 19.23 -3.07 22.88
N ARG A 94 19.01 -2.73 21.60
CA ARG A 94 19.26 -1.40 21.05
C ARG A 94 18.15 -0.43 21.42
N ILE A 95 16.89 -0.82 21.23
CA ILE A 95 15.71 0.03 21.51
C ILE A 95 15.50 0.29 23.00
N GLU A 96 16.06 -0.55 23.88
CA GLU A 96 16.13 -0.31 25.32
C GLU A 96 17.04 0.87 25.68
N LYS A 97 18.05 1.16 24.85
CA LYS A 97 19.01 2.26 25.08
C LYS A 97 18.50 3.55 24.48
N GLU A 98 18.07 3.49 23.22
CA GLU A 98 17.55 4.64 22.49
C GLU A 98 16.62 4.20 21.35
N PRO A 99 15.65 5.02 20.95
CA PRO A 99 14.86 4.77 19.76
C PRO A 99 15.76 4.70 18.52
N ILE A 100 15.44 3.79 17.60
CA ILE A 100 16.15 3.64 16.32
C ILE A 100 15.16 3.67 15.16
N ASP A 101 15.64 4.00 13.96
CA ASP A 101 14.81 3.97 12.77
C ASP A 101 14.74 2.57 12.13
N VAL A 102 13.77 2.39 11.24
CA VAL A 102 13.59 1.14 10.49
C VAL A 102 14.75 0.82 9.55
N GLU A 103 15.58 1.79 9.18
CA GLU A 103 16.77 1.49 8.39
C GLU A 103 17.81 0.79 9.26
N GLU A 104 18.07 1.28 10.48
CA GLU A 104 18.97 0.66 11.46
C GLU A 104 18.49 -0.75 11.83
N VAL A 105 17.20 -0.93 12.12
CA VAL A 105 16.59 -2.26 12.32
C VAL A 105 16.89 -3.17 11.12
N GLY A 106 16.66 -2.67 9.91
CA GLY A 106 16.90 -3.41 8.67
C GLY A 106 18.36 -3.80 8.45
N ARG A 107 19.30 -2.92 8.83
CA ARG A 107 20.74 -3.19 8.78
C ARG A 107 21.12 -4.29 9.76
N LEU A 108 20.58 -4.27 10.99
CA LEU A 108 20.82 -5.32 11.99
C LEU A 108 20.32 -6.69 11.50
N ILE A 109 19.10 -6.75 10.93
CA ILE A 109 18.60 -7.98 10.32
C ILE A 109 19.46 -8.40 9.12
N SER A 110 19.80 -7.46 8.25
CA SER A 110 20.60 -7.75 7.07
C SER A 110 21.99 -8.29 7.42
N PHE A 111 22.58 -7.80 8.50
CA PHE A 111 23.89 -8.23 8.99
C PHE A 111 23.84 -9.63 9.61
N ASN A 112 22.79 -9.92 10.37
CA ASN A 112 22.59 -11.20 11.04
C ASN A 112 21.97 -12.29 10.14
N THR A 113 21.68 -11.98 8.87
CA THR A 113 21.11 -12.92 7.90
C THR A 113 21.95 -12.97 6.63
N ASP A 114 21.92 -14.07 5.88
CA ASP A 114 22.64 -14.23 4.60
C ASP A 114 22.00 -13.41 3.43
N SER A 115 21.52 -12.21 3.74
CA SER A 115 20.73 -11.37 2.84
C SER A 115 21.51 -10.72 1.71
N ASN A 116 22.83 -10.52 1.87
CA ASN A 116 23.72 -9.77 0.97
C ASN A 116 23.15 -8.40 0.53
N ALA A 117 22.23 -7.80 1.30
CA ALA A 117 21.63 -6.53 0.93
C ALA A 117 22.61 -5.38 1.11
N ALA A 118 22.63 -4.47 0.14
CA ALA A 118 23.51 -3.29 0.15
C ALA A 118 22.74 -1.96 -0.06
N ALA A 119 21.48 -2.04 -0.50
CA ALA A 119 20.67 -0.86 -0.78
C ALA A 119 19.87 -0.42 0.45
N GLU A 120 19.85 0.90 0.70
CA GLU A 120 19.14 1.52 1.81
C GLU A 120 17.62 1.20 1.82
N SER A 121 17.00 1.25 0.64
CA SER A 121 15.59 0.87 0.45
C SER A 121 15.30 -0.57 0.88
N THR A 122 16.26 -1.46 0.70
CA THR A 122 16.14 -2.86 1.11
C THR A 122 16.23 -3.01 2.62
N PHE A 123 17.11 -2.25 3.29
CA PHE A 123 17.15 -2.22 4.76
C PHE A 123 15.84 -1.68 5.33
N LYS A 124 15.34 -0.56 4.83
CA LYS A 124 14.06 0.01 5.26
C LYS A 124 12.91 -0.99 5.14
N ASN A 125 12.87 -1.79 4.06
CA ASN A 125 11.86 -2.83 3.89
C ASN A 125 11.99 -3.95 4.95
N TYR A 126 13.20 -4.45 5.22
CA TYR A 126 13.39 -5.46 6.27
C TYR A 126 13.03 -4.91 7.65
N GLY A 127 13.53 -3.71 7.99
CA GLY A 127 13.29 -3.16 9.31
C GLY A 127 11.84 -2.79 9.56
N ARG A 128 11.07 -2.40 8.54
CA ARG A 128 9.61 -2.20 8.67
C ARG A 128 8.89 -3.48 9.08
N VAL A 129 9.19 -4.61 8.41
CA VAL A 129 8.60 -5.91 8.75
C VAL A 129 8.88 -6.24 10.21
N TYR A 130 10.15 -6.16 10.64
CA TYR A 130 10.52 -6.49 12.00
C TYR A 130 9.97 -5.49 13.03
N ALA A 131 9.86 -4.21 12.69
CA ALA A 131 9.25 -3.20 13.55
C ALA A 131 7.75 -3.48 13.81
N GLN A 132 7.01 -3.88 12.77
CA GLN A 132 5.61 -4.28 12.90
C GLN A 132 5.46 -5.53 13.79
N TRP A 133 6.38 -6.49 13.67
CA TRP A 133 6.42 -7.65 14.56
C TRP A 133 6.72 -7.29 16.02
N ILE A 134 7.67 -6.38 16.26
CA ILE A 134 8.02 -5.91 17.61
C ILE A 134 6.81 -5.24 18.28
N ASP A 135 6.10 -4.39 17.56
CA ASP A 135 4.90 -3.70 18.05
C ASP A 135 3.76 -4.67 18.32
N TYR A 136 3.45 -5.54 17.35
CA TYR A 136 2.40 -6.54 17.45
C TYR A 136 2.59 -7.51 18.63
N LEU A 137 3.83 -7.92 18.93
CA LEU A 137 4.16 -8.83 20.03
C LEU A 137 4.32 -8.14 21.40
N GLY A 138 4.11 -6.82 21.46
CA GLY A 138 4.33 -6.02 22.66
C GLY A 138 5.75 -6.12 23.18
N LEU A 139 6.74 -6.14 22.27
CA LEU A 139 8.17 -6.12 22.56
C LEU A 139 8.76 -4.70 22.51
N GLY A 140 8.01 -3.77 21.92
CA GLY A 140 8.32 -2.36 21.83
C GLY A 140 7.13 -1.64 21.19
N SER A 141 7.34 -0.42 20.74
CA SER A 141 6.37 0.34 19.95
C SER A 141 6.98 0.72 18.60
N TYR A 142 6.18 0.64 17.55
CA TYR A 142 6.55 1.08 16.22
C TYR A 142 5.62 2.21 15.75
N SER A 143 6.20 3.34 15.39
CA SER A 143 5.46 4.44 14.77
C SER A 143 6.36 5.30 13.91
N ASN A 144 5.85 5.72 12.75
CA ASN A 144 6.51 6.68 11.85
C ASN A 144 7.95 6.31 11.48
N GLY A 145 8.22 5.02 11.23
CA GLY A 145 9.57 4.57 10.88
C GLY A 145 10.53 4.48 12.07
N VAL A 146 10.06 4.63 13.31
CA VAL A 146 10.87 4.57 14.54
C VAL A 146 10.38 3.45 15.44
N VAL A 147 11.32 2.73 16.06
CA VAL A 147 11.10 1.66 17.02
C VAL A 147 11.70 2.05 18.37
N ALA A 148 10.95 1.84 19.45
CA ALA A 148 11.38 2.13 20.82
C ALA A 148 10.90 1.06 21.80
N ALA A 149 11.58 0.88 22.95
CA ALA A 149 11.17 -0.07 23.99
C ALA A 149 9.88 0.35 24.74
N GLY A 150 9.48 1.62 24.65
CA GLY A 150 8.28 2.16 25.29
C GLY A 150 7.43 3.00 24.34
N SER A 151 6.40 3.65 24.88
CA SER A 151 5.51 4.53 24.10
C SER A 151 6.28 5.66 23.44
N ILE A 152 6.07 5.85 22.14
CA ILE A 152 6.65 6.94 21.36
C ILE A 152 5.85 8.21 21.65
N GLU A 153 6.19 8.89 22.75
CA GLU A 153 5.66 10.21 23.06
C GLU A 153 6.38 11.24 22.18
N ASN A 154 5.62 11.98 21.35
CA ASN A 154 6.07 12.99 20.38
C ASN A 154 6.38 12.52 18.96
N THR A 155 5.73 11.46 18.46
CA THR A 155 5.50 11.42 17.01
C THR A 155 4.43 12.45 16.67
N PRO A 156 4.65 13.39 15.73
CA PRO A 156 3.57 14.24 15.25
C PRO A 156 2.40 13.32 14.85
N GLU A 157 1.21 13.61 15.37
CA GLU A 157 0.00 12.96 14.88
C GLU A 157 0.04 13.08 13.37
N LYS A 158 0.21 11.93 12.68
CA LYS A 158 0.01 11.89 11.24
C LYS A 158 -1.37 12.46 11.02
N GLU A 159 -1.42 13.52 10.21
CA GLU A 159 -2.66 14.15 9.79
C GLU A 159 -3.66 13.02 9.50
N GLY A 160 -4.89 13.19 9.99
CA GLY A 160 -5.96 12.21 9.78
C GLY A 160 -6.10 11.84 8.31
N PRO A 161 -6.95 10.85 7.98
CA PRO A 161 -7.04 10.30 6.64
C PRO A 161 -7.02 11.41 5.59
N LEU A 162 -6.12 11.28 4.61
CA LEU A 162 -5.91 12.25 3.52
C LEU A 162 -7.25 12.60 2.86
N ASP A 163 -7.96 13.58 3.39
CA ASP A 163 -9.32 13.89 3.01
C ASP A 163 -9.30 14.93 1.90
N ASN A 164 -10.02 14.65 0.82
CA ASN A 164 -10.25 15.63 -0.23
C ASN A 164 -11.65 16.22 -0.07
N PRO A 165 -11.81 17.51 0.26
CA PRO A 165 -13.12 18.12 0.49
C PRO A 165 -14.00 18.13 -0.77
N ARG A 166 -13.41 17.93 -1.96
CA ARG A 166 -14.13 17.92 -3.24
C ARG A 166 -14.63 16.54 -3.63
N GLY A 167 -14.06 15.44 -3.11
CA GLY A 167 -14.42 14.11 -3.55
C GLY A 167 -13.37 13.05 -3.25
N ALA A 168 -13.04 12.19 -4.22
CA ALA A 168 -12.07 11.13 -3.98
C ALA A 168 -10.67 11.71 -3.69
N ASN A 169 -10.03 11.20 -2.63
CA ASN A 169 -8.64 11.56 -2.31
C ASN A 169 -7.61 10.95 -3.26
N SER A 170 -8.03 9.97 -4.07
CA SER A 170 -7.26 9.38 -5.16
C SER A 170 -8.20 9.01 -6.31
N PRO A 171 -7.73 8.96 -7.57
CA PRO A 171 -8.57 8.54 -8.69
C PRO A 171 -9.10 7.11 -8.52
N ASN A 172 -10.41 6.93 -8.71
CA ASN A 172 -11.07 5.62 -8.55
C ASN A 172 -11.17 4.82 -9.86
N VAL A 173 -10.93 5.47 -10.99
CA VAL A 173 -10.98 4.90 -12.35
C VAL A 173 -9.74 5.31 -13.12
N ARG A 174 -9.50 4.72 -14.30
CA ARG A 174 -8.41 5.12 -15.19
C ARG A 174 -8.73 6.42 -15.94
N PRO A 175 -7.73 7.16 -16.47
CA PRO A 175 -7.93 8.41 -17.20
C PRO A 175 -8.95 8.31 -18.34
N GLU A 176 -8.95 7.22 -19.09
CA GLU A 176 -9.82 7.04 -20.27
C GLU A 176 -11.30 7.13 -19.90
N LYS A 177 -11.67 6.59 -18.73
CA LYS A 177 -13.05 6.60 -18.23
C LYS A 177 -13.57 8.00 -17.96
N VAL A 178 -12.68 8.92 -17.55
CA VAL A 178 -13.02 10.33 -17.38
C VAL A 178 -13.31 10.97 -18.74
N PHE A 179 -12.46 10.72 -19.75
CA PHE A 179 -12.68 11.25 -21.09
C PHE A 179 -13.94 10.71 -21.77
N GLU A 180 -14.28 9.44 -21.53
CA GLU A 180 -15.49 8.82 -22.06
C GLU A 180 -16.76 9.47 -21.49
N ILE A 181 -16.78 9.83 -20.20
CA ILE A 181 -17.98 10.40 -19.56
C ILE A 181 -18.09 11.93 -19.73
N LEU A 182 -16.97 12.62 -19.95
CA LEU A 182 -16.93 14.08 -20.03
C LEU A 182 -17.98 14.66 -21.00
N PRO A 183 -18.07 14.22 -22.27
CA PRO A 183 -19.07 14.74 -23.21
C PRO A 183 -20.50 14.55 -22.72
N LEU A 184 -20.77 13.46 -22.01
CA LEU A 184 -22.09 13.18 -21.45
C LEU A 184 -22.41 14.12 -20.27
N LEU A 185 -21.45 14.36 -19.37
CA LEU A 185 -21.59 15.32 -18.27
C LEU A 185 -21.89 16.76 -18.74
N ALA A 186 -21.48 17.12 -19.96
CA ALA A 186 -21.79 18.43 -20.53
C ALA A 186 -23.24 18.56 -21.02
N GLN A 187 -23.96 17.45 -21.17
CA GLN A 187 -25.28 17.39 -21.83
C GLN A 187 -26.42 16.98 -20.91
N VAL A 188 -26.10 16.37 -19.76
CA VAL A 188 -27.11 15.87 -18.82
C VAL A 188 -27.47 16.95 -17.81
N GLU A 189 -28.75 17.00 -17.44
CA GLU A 189 -29.26 17.97 -16.46
C GLU A 189 -29.46 17.36 -15.06
N SER A 190 -29.38 16.03 -14.95
CA SER A 190 -29.61 15.31 -13.69
C SER A 190 -28.77 14.05 -13.51
N ARG A 191 -28.69 13.56 -12.26
CA ARG A 191 -28.05 12.27 -11.93
C ARG A 191 -28.77 11.09 -12.57
N GLU A 192 -30.09 11.13 -12.57
CA GLU A 192 -30.96 10.12 -13.16
C GLU A 192 -30.68 10.03 -14.67
N GLU A 193 -30.65 11.16 -15.37
CA GLU A 193 -30.34 11.18 -16.80
C GLU A 193 -28.92 10.68 -17.11
N LEU A 194 -27.93 11.07 -16.29
CA LEU A 194 -26.57 10.54 -16.43
C LEU A 194 -26.54 9.02 -16.29
N ARG A 195 -27.29 8.46 -15.34
CA ARG A 195 -27.36 7.02 -15.12
C ARG A 195 -28.02 6.28 -16.28
N GLU A 196 -29.09 6.84 -16.84
CA GLU A 196 -29.82 6.23 -17.95
C GLU A 196 -29.00 6.25 -19.24
N ARG A 197 -28.23 7.31 -19.46
CA ARG A 197 -27.46 7.52 -20.70
C ARG A 197 -26.04 6.96 -20.64
N ALA A 198 -25.49 6.75 -19.45
CA ALA A 198 -24.16 6.17 -19.31
C ALA A 198 -24.19 4.66 -19.60
N GLU A 199 -23.25 4.19 -20.41
CA GLU A 199 -23.06 2.76 -20.71
C GLU A 199 -22.33 2.00 -19.56
N TYR A 200 -22.52 2.46 -18.32
CA TYR A 200 -21.84 1.98 -17.13
C TYR A 200 -22.84 1.54 -16.07
N SER A 201 -22.43 0.58 -15.23
CA SER A 201 -23.19 0.27 -14.02
C SER A 201 -23.21 1.48 -13.08
N GLU A 202 -24.25 1.60 -12.25
CA GLU A 202 -24.40 2.69 -11.28
C GLU A 202 -23.15 2.86 -10.40
N GLY A 203 -22.61 1.74 -9.90
CA GLY A 203 -21.39 1.75 -9.09
C GLY A 203 -20.17 2.27 -9.85
N GLU A 204 -20.08 2.02 -11.15
CA GLU A 204 -18.98 2.52 -11.97
C GLU A 204 -19.16 4.01 -12.30
N VAL A 205 -20.38 4.45 -12.66
CA VAL A 205 -20.70 5.88 -12.83
C VAL A 205 -20.33 6.67 -11.58
N SER A 206 -20.67 6.15 -10.40
CA SER A 206 -20.34 6.77 -9.11
C SER A 206 -18.84 6.97 -8.93
N LYS A 207 -18.01 5.96 -9.26
CA LYS A 207 -16.54 6.08 -9.18
C LYS A 207 -15.98 7.09 -10.17
N ILE A 208 -16.50 7.11 -11.40
CA ILE A 208 -16.04 8.06 -12.44
C ILE A 208 -16.36 9.48 -11.99
N VAL A 209 -17.61 9.75 -11.59
CA VAL A 209 -18.06 11.08 -11.13
C VAL A 209 -17.29 11.52 -9.89
N SER A 210 -17.08 10.62 -8.92
CA SER A 210 -16.28 10.90 -7.72
C SER A 210 -14.82 11.26 -8.06
N THR A 211 -14.25 10.65 -9.11
CA THR A 211 -12.92 11.00 -9.63
C THR A 211 -12.94 12.37 -10.30
N CYS A 212 -13.95 12.69 -11.10
CA CYS A 212 -14.11 14.01 -11.70
C CYS A 212 -14.24 15.11 -10.64
N TYR A 213 -14.95 14.85 -9.54
CA TYR A 213 -15.04 15.78 -8.42
C TYR A 213 -13.69 15.97 -7.72
N GLY A 214 -12.98 14.85 -7.45
CA GLY A 214 -11.67 14.91 -6.83
C GLY A 214 -10.67 15.76 -7.62
N LEU A 215 -10.68 15.65 -8.95
CA LEU A 215 -9.82 16.41 -9.87
C LEU A 215 -10.32 17.83 -10.18
N GLY A 216 -11.46 18.25 -9.60
CA GLY A 216 -12.08 19.55 -9.89
C GLY A 216 -12.56 19.71 -11.32
N ILE A 217 -12.83 18.61 -12.02
CA ILE A 217 -13.36 18.57 -13.40
C ILE A 217 -14.88 18.79 -13.37
N ALA A 218 -15.54 18.26 -12.35
CA ALA A 218 -16.96 18.42 -12.11
C ALA A 218 -17.19 18.81 -10.64
N GLU A 219 -18.39 19.27 -10.33
CA GLU A 219 -18.84 19.52 -8.97
C GLU A 219 -20.24 18.93 -8.75
N SER A 220 -20.56 18.58 -7.50
CA SER A 220 -21.88 18.07 -7.16
C SER A 220 -22.83 19.24 -6.88
N THR A 221 -23.86 19.39 -7.70
CA THR A 221 -24.94 20.34 -7.45
C THR A 221 -26.19 19.63 -6.93
N ARG A 222 -27.25 20.42 -6.68
CA ARG A 222 -28.56 19.91 -6.25
C ARG A 222 -29.20 19.00 -7.32
N ASN A 223 -28.94 19.29 -8.59
CA ASN A 223 -29.56 18.59 -9.72
C ASN A 223 -28.68 17.43 -10.21
N GLY A 224 -27.36 17.55 -10.07
CA GLY A 224 -26.45 16.46 -10.40
C GLY A 224 -25.00 16.91 -10.55
N PRO A 225 -24.16 16.07 -11.16
CA PRO A 225 -22.80 16.49 -11.52
C PRO A 225 -22.85 17.56 -12.62
N GLU A 226 -22.15 18.67 -12.41
CA GLU A 226 -21.98 19.73 -13.41
C GLU A 226 -20.49 19.95 -13.69
N LEU A 227 -20.15 20.29 -14.94
CA LEU A 227 -18.76 20.57 -15.31
C LEU A 227 -18.31 21.93 -14.79
N THR A 228 -17.14 21.95 -14.15
CA THR A 228 -16.44 23.18 -13.80
C THR A 228 -15.84 23.83 -15.06
N ASN A 229 -15.27 25.04 -14.92
CA ASN A 229 -14.52 25.66 -16.01
C ASN A 229 -13.36 24.78 -16.48
N ARG A 230 -12.62 24.16 -15.54
CA ARG A 230 -11.55 23.21 -15.84
C ARG A 230 -12.08 22.01 -16.65
N GLY A 231 -13.25 21.47 -16.29
CA GLY A 231 -13.87 20.36 -17.03
C GLY A 231 -14.30 20.75 -18.45
N LYS A 232 -14.80 21.97 -18.65
CA LYS A 232 -15.18 22.49 -19.98
C LYS A 232 -13.96 22.71 -20.87
N GLU A 233 -12.90 23.33 -20.33
CA GLU A 233 -11.62 23.51 -21.03
C GLU A 233 -11.00 22.17 -21.43
N LEU A 234 -10.99 21.20 -20.52
CA LEU A 234 -10.42 19.88 -20.76
C LEU A 234 -11.04 19.18 -21.98
N GLN A 235 -12.31 19.43 -22.31
CA GLN A 235 -12.96 18.89 -23.51
C GLN A 235 -12.48 19.53 -24.81
N GLN A 236 -12.09 20.80 -24.78
CA GLN A 236 -11.79 21.58 -25.99
C GLN A 236 -10.29 21.59 -26.30
N GLU A 237 -9.47 21.26 -25.32
CA GLU A 237 -8.01 21.33 -25.41
C GLU A 237 -7.36 20.19 -26.20
N SER A 238 -6.14 20.46 -26.67
CA SER A 238 -5.28 19.45 -27.31
C SER A 238 -4.84 18.36 -26.32
N VAL A 239 -4.42 17.19 -26.84
CA VAL A 239 -3.99 16.06 -25.98
C VAL A 239 -2.86 16.46 -25.02
N GLY A 240 -1.86 17.21 -25.47
CA GLY A 240 -0.76 17.68 -24.62
C GLY A 240 -1.25 18.62 -23.50
N ASN A 241 -2.14 19.56 -23.83
CA ASN A 241 -2.72 20.46 -22.83
C ASN A 241 -3.61 19.71 -21.82
N ARG A 242 -4.38 18.71 -22.27
CA ARG A 242 -5.18 17.86 -21.38
C ARG A 242 -4.29 17.11 -20.38
N LYS A 243 -3.17 16.54 -20.83
CA LYS A 243 -2.20 15.88 -19.94
C LYS A 243 -1.64 16.84 -18.90
N ARG A 244 -1.23 18.05 -19.30
CA ARG A 244 -0.75 19.09 -18.39
C ARG A 244 -1.81 19.51 -17.36
N MET A 245 -3.04 19.79 -17.79
CA MET A 245 -4.13 20.18 -16.89
C MET A 245 -4.45 19.07 -15.88
N LEU A 246 -4.48 17.82 -16.34
CA LEU A 246 -4.72 16.67 -15.47
C LEU A 246 -3.54 16.38 -14.53
N ARG A 247 -2.31 16.67 -14.96
CA ARG A 247 -1.12 16.61 -14.09
C ARG A 247 -1.25 17.58 -12.93
N GLU A 248 -1.56 18.84 -13.21
CA GLU A 248 -1.78 19.88 -12.20
C GLU A 248 -2.91 19.47 -11.24
N ALA A 249 -4.05 19.03 -11.78
CA ALA A 249 -5.18 18.57 -10.97
C ALA A 249 -4.87 17.31 -10.14
N LEU A 250 -4.05 16.40 -10.66
CA LEU A 250 -3.65 15.18 -9.96
C LEU A 250 -2.71 15.51 -8.79
N LEU A 251 -1.78 16.47 -8.97
CA LEU A 251 -0.88 16.95 -7.91
C LEU A 251 -1.59 17.77 -6.82
N GLU A 252 -2.82 18.24 -7.06
CA GLU A 252 -3.68 18.83 -6.02
C GLU A 252 -4.31 17.77 -5.10
N LEU A 253 -4.27 16.48 -5.46
CA LEU A 253 -4.86 15.42 -4.63
C LEU A 253 -3.96 15.09 -3.43
N PRO A 254 -4.47 15.09 -2.18
CA PRO A 254 -3.68 14.83 -0.99
C PRO A 254 -2.90 13.50 -1.03
N LEU A 255 -3.51 12.44 -1.55
CA LEU A 255 -2.82 11.14 -1.70
C LEU A 255 -1.67 11.19 -2.71
N VAL A 256 -1.83 11.97 -3.78
CA VAL A 256 -0.77 12.08 -4.80
C VAL A 256 0.38 12.92 -4.25
N GLN A 257 0.09 13.96 -3.47
CA GLN A 257 1.12 14.74 -2.77
C GLN A 257 1.92 13.84 -1.81
N ALA A 258 1.23 13.14 -0.91
CA ALA A 258 1.86 12.18 0.01
C ALA A 258 2.66 11.10 -0.73
N TYR A 259 2.16 10.62 -1.87
CA TYR A 259 2.88 9.68 -2.73
C TYR A 259 4.16 10.28 -3.29
N CYS A 260 4.09 11.47 -3.90
CA CYS A 260 5.23 12.16 -4.50
C CYS A 260 6.30 12.57 -3.49
N GLU A 261 5.95 12.78 -2.22
CA GLU A 261 6.89 13.01 -1.12
C GLU A 261 7.73 11.77 -0.78
N ARG A 262 7.23 10.56 -1.07
CA ARG A 262 7.89 9.29 -0.75
C ARG A 262 8.55 8.60 -1.92
N VAL A 263 8.46 9.21 -3.10
CA VAL A 263 9.18 8.72 -4.27
C VAL A 263 10.69 8.94 -4.06
N PRO A 264 11.52 7.89 -4.17
CA PRO A 264 12.98 8.02 -4.16
C PRO A 264 13.48 8.66 -5.47
N GLU A 265 14.75 9.09 -5.48
CA GLU A 265 15.36 9.69 -6.68
C GLU A 265 15.55 8.67 -7.82
N ASP A 266 15.83 7.40 -7.48
CA ASP A 266 16.05 6.30 -8.43
C ASP A 266 14.76 5.53 -8.80
N GLU A 267 14.88 4.59 -9.75
CA GLU A 267 13.80 3.64 -10.10
C GLU A 267 13.22 2.93 -8.87
N PHE A 268 11.88 2.89 -8.79
CA PHE A 268 11.17 2.34 -7.64
C PHE A 268 9.94 1.53 -8.03
N LYS A 269 9.53 0.62 -7.15
CA LYS A 269 8.31 -0.17 -7.35
C LYS A 269 7.09 0.62 -6.85
N ASN A 270 6.14 0.87 -7.74
CA ASN A 270 4.96 1.69 -7.44
C ASN A 270 4.14 1.22 -6.21
N GLN A 271 4.05 -0.10 -6.00
CA GLN A 271 3.32 -0.66 -4.87
C GLN A 271 4.00 -0.35 -3.53
N GLU A 272 5.33 -0.33 -3.49
CA GLU A 272 6.10 -0.09 -2.26
C GLU A 272 5.96 1.36 -1.79
N VAL A 273 5.88 2.33 -2.71
CA VAL A 273 5.61 3.73 -2.35
C VAL A 273 4.18 3.88 -1.82
N MET A 274 3.20 3.21 -2.42
CA MET A 274 1.82 3.24 -1.94
C MET A 274 1.65 2.61 -0.54
N GLU A 275 2.40 1.56 -0.26
CA GLU A 275 2.47 0.92 1.06
C GLU A 275 2.98 1.91 2.11
N GLN A 276 4.06 2.63 1.81
CA GLN A 276 4.58 3.68 2.68
C GLN A 276 3.56 4.79 2.95
N VAL A 277 2.90 5.32 1.91
CA VAL A 277 1.83 6.32 2.08
C VAL A 277 0.71 5.80 2.96
N SER A 278 0.35 4.53 2.81
CA SER A 278 -0.71 3.91 3.59
C SER A 278 -0.38 3.79 5.08
N GLU A 279 0.84 3.39 5.40
CA GLU A 279 1.35 3.36 6.77
C GLU A 279 1.51 4.78 7.34
N ASP A 280 1.81 5.74 6.47
CA ASP A 280 2.18 7.08 6.87
C ASP A 280 1.08 8.10 7.04
N TYR A 281 -0.10 7.86 6.49
CA TYR A 281 -1.17 8.85 6.59
C TYR A 281 -2.53 8.21 6.91
N LEU A 282 -2.62 6.87 6.91
CA LEU A 282 -3.90 6.17 6.78
C LEU A 282 -4.03 4.97 7.72
N LYS A 283 -3.14 4.86 8.72
CA LYS A 283 -3.12 3.80 9.75
C LYS A 283 -2.98 2.37 9.19
N GLY A 284 -2.43 2.22 7.98
CA GLY A 284 -2.24 0.92 7.33
C GLY A 284 -3.51 0.41 6.65
N TRP A 285 -3.50 0.34 5.32
CA TRP A 285 -4.55 -0.29 4.53
C TRP A 285 -4.23 -1.76 4.32
N SER A 286 -5.27 -2.55 4.06
CA SER A 286 -5.08 -3.94 3.63
C SER A 286 -4.28 -4.01 2.33
N GLU A 287 -3.53 -5.11 2.14
CA GLU A 287 -2.72 -5.35 0.93
C GLU A 287 -3.55 -5.17 -0.35
N VAL A 288 -4.79 -5.69 -0.37
CA VAL A 288 -5.71 -5.56 -1.50
C VAL A 288 -6.03 -4.10 -1.82
N THR A 289 -6.18 -3.27 -0.79
CA THR A 289 -6.45 -1.83 -0.96
C THR A 289 -5.22 -1.10 -1.49
N ILE A 290 -4.03 -1.42 -0.97
CA ILE A 290 -2.74 -0.91 -1.45
C ILE A 290 -2.57 -1.26 -2.93
N GLN A 291 -2.71 -2.54 -3.30
CA GLN A 291 -2.61 -3.01 -4.68
C GLN A 291 -3.62 -2.30 -5.60
N THR A 292 -4.86 -2.16 -5.16
CA THR A 292 -5.93 -1.51 -5.93
C THR A 292 -5.60 -0.03 -6.18
N ARG A 293 -5.20 0.70 -5.14
CA ARG A 293 -4.86 2.13 -5.24
C ARG A 293 -3.58 2.35 -6.03
N ALA A 294 -2.54 1.56 -5.79
CA ALA A 294 -1.30 1.58 -6.55
C ALA A 294 -1.58 1.37 -8.05
N LYS A 295 -2.38 0.36 -8.42
CA LYS A 295 -2.73 0.07 -9.82
C LYS A 295 -3.53 1.20 -10.48
N ARG A 296 -4.45 1.82 -9.75
CA ARG A 296 -5.25 2.95 -10.26
C ARG A 296 -4.36 4.17 -10.48
N LEU A 297 -3.59 4.55 -9.46
CA LEU A 297 -2.69 5.69 -9.52
C LEU A 297 -1.65 5.51 -10.63
N TYR A 298 -1.06 4.33 -10.76
CA TYR A 298 -0.10 4.00 -11.82
C TYR A 298 -0.58 4.41 -13.23
N SER A 299 -1.84 4.13 -13.57
CA SER A 299 -2.38 4.48 -14.90
C SER A 299 -2.44 5.99 -15.10
N TRP A 300 -2.72 6.75 -14.03
CA TRP A 300 -2.71 8.20 -14.05
C TRP A 300 -1.31 8.78 -14.13
N LEU A 301 -0.36 8.25 -13.34
CA LEU A 301 1.04 8.69 -13.31
C LEU A 301 1.70 8.62 -14.69
N LEU A 302 1.46 7.53 -15.41
CA LEU A 302 1.94 7.36 -16.78
C LEU A 302 1.20 8.28 -17.78
N PHE A 303 -0.13 8.37 -17.67
CA PHE A 303 -0.92 9.17 -18.59
C PHE A 303 -0.56 10.66 -18.52
N THR A 304 -0.39 11.18 -17.30
CA THR A 304 0.00 12.58 -17.06
C THR A 304 1.50 12.82 -17.21
N GLU A 305 2.28 11.78 -17.51
CA GLU A 305 3.73 11.84 -17.67
C GLU A 305 4.41 12.45 -16.44
N LEU A 306 3.89 12.19 -15.23
CA LEU A 306 4.62 12.49 -13.99
C LEU A 306 5.78 11.50 -13.80
N PHE A 307 5.54 10.26 -14.21
CA PHE A 307 6.47 9.15 -14.12
C PHE A 307 6.50 8.39 -15.44
N GLU A 308 7.60 7.70 -15.68
CA GLU A 308 7.75 6.78 -16.81
C GLU A 308 8.02 5.35 -16.33
N GLU A 309 7.52 4.36 -17.07
CA GLU A 309 7.77 2.95 -16.75
C GLU A 309 9.10 2.50 -17.34
N LYS A 310 9.99 1.99 -16.48
CA LYS A 310 11.26 1.38 -16.89
C LYS A 310 11.14 -0.11 -17.10
N SER A 311 10.43 -0.77 -16.19
CA SER A 311 10.11 -2.18 -16.24
C SER A 311 8.76 -2.40 -15.55
N ARG A 312 8.14 -3.57 -15.76
CA ARG A 312 6.74 -3.81 -15.35
C ARG A 312 6.50 -3.48 -13.86
N GLY A 313 5.79 -2.38 -13.60
CA GLY A 313 5.45 -1.92 -12.25
C GLY A 313 6.53 -1.11 -11.53
N TYR A 314 7.65 -0.82 -12.20
CA TYR A 314 8.71 0.06 -11.74
C TYR A 314 8.67 1.40 -12.49
N LEU A 315 8.77 2.47 -11.73
CA LEU A 315 8.63 3.85 -12.20
C LEU A 315 9.90 4.65 -11.90
N GLU A 316 10.17 5.65 -12.73
CA GLU A 316 11.14 6.70 -12.45
C GLU A 316 10.47 8.06 -12.62
N SER A 317 10.87 9.04 -11.80
CA SER A 317 10.34 10.41 -11.90
C SER A 317 10.78 11.08 -13.20
N THR A 318 9.90 11.91 -13.76
CA THR A 318 10.23 12.74 -14.92
C THR A 318 10.46 14.20 -14.50
N GLU A 319 11.03 15.01 -15.38
CA GLU A 319 11.15 16.46 -15.22
C GLU A 319 9.81 17.17 -14.90
N ASN A 320 8.68 16.57 -15.28
CA ASN A 320 7.35 17.12 -15.02
C ASN A 320 6.95 17.06 -13.53
N LEU A 321 7.59 16.21 -12.73
CA LEU A 321 7.35 16.14 -11.29
C LEU A 321 7.95 17.36 -10.58
N GLU A 322 9.13 17.83 -11.00
CA GLU A 322 9.81 18.99 -10.40
C GLU A 322 9.07 20.30 -10.66
N VAL A 323 8.52 20.47 -11.88
CA VAL A 323 7.65 21.61 -12.23
C VAL A 323 6.41 21.66 -11.32
N GLY A 324 5.90 20.50 -10.90
CA GLY A 324 4.79 20.37 -9.97
C GLY A 324 5.13 20.77 -8.53
N LYS A 325 6.34 20.43 -8.05
CA LYS A 325 6.80 20.79 -6.69
C LYS A 325 7.04 22.29 -6.53
N LEU A 326 7.43 23.00 -7.59
CA LEU A 326 7.66 24.45 -7.60
C LEU A 326 6.37 25.30 -7.60
N ALA A 327 5.22 24.68 -7.85
CA ALA A 327 3.92 25.37 -7.93
C ALA A 327 3.09 25.29 -6.63
N ALA A 328 3.56 24.58 -5.60
CA ALA A 328 2.97 24.62 -4.26
C ALA A 328 3.47 25.88 -3.51
N PRO A 329 2.57 26.69 -2.91
CA PRO A 329 2.90 27.95 -2.26
C PRO A 329 3.78 27.82 -1.00
#